data_AF-A0AAD2D281-F1
#
_entry.id   AF-A0AAD2D281-F1
#
_cell.length_a   1.000
_cell.length_b   1.000
_cell.length_c   1.000
_cell.angle_alpha   90.00
_cell.angle_beta   90.00
_cell.angle_gamma   90.00
#
_symmetry.space_group_name_H-M   'P 1'
#
loop_
_entity.id
_entity.type
_entity.pdbx_description
1 polymer ?
#
loop_
_entity_poly.entity_id
_entity_poly.type
_entity_poly.pdbx_seq_one_letter_code
_entity_poly.pdbx_strand_id
1 'polypeptide(L)'
;MFKKMSEQEEFELGLKCISCHGTQYFNKNFKLLYTSCGHTLCQVCKEEKLASRTVIQCKECGSNLMKKDFSEQSRTEQDYDSDIKIRARVLKVFNKQRDDFKSDAEFDAYTEQVEDIIFNLVEGIDVQETEAKINDYKRINKRNISINSTKKEEERKQKFVKVKENDITLREENRMFYESEEEPEEEKKQTEKSKFELMAEQAKLESEQQEFNSRLFFHKIDSLKLPQVAQKLDPRRYLSESQREMAKKASGHNNKWVLDRSISEMAH
;
A
#
# COMPACT_ATOMS: atom_id res chain seq x y z
N MET A 1 -17.73 -7.69 0.13
CA MET A 1 -16.61 -7.93 -0.80
C MET A 1 -15.90 -9.17 -0.30
N PHE A 2 -16.11 -10.32 -0.94
CA PHE A 2 -15.32 -11.50 -0.63
C PHE A 2 -13.89 -11.22 -1.09
N LYS A 3 -12.96 -11.28 -0.15
CA LYS A 3 -11.53 -11.25 -0.45
C LYS A 3 -11.28 -12.47 -1.32
N LYS A 4 -10.75 -12.29 -2.54
CA LYS A 4 -10.24 -13.41 -3.34
C LYS A 4 -9.41 -14.28 -2.40
N MET A 5 -9.69 -15.58 -2.38
CA MET A 5 -8.86 -16.55 -1.65
C MET A 5 -7.40 -16.27 -2.01
N SER A 6 -6.55 -16.23 -0.98
CA SER A 6 -5.14 -15.94 -1.17
C SER A 6 -4.48 -17.02 -2.01
N GLU A 7 -3.45 -16.69 -2.80
CA GLU A 7 -2.65 -17.65 -3.58
C GLU A 7 -2.11 -18.81 -2.69
N GLN A 8 -2.07 -18.61 -1.36
CA GLN A 8 -1.67 -19.61 -0.36
C GLN A 8 -2.79 -20.60 0.02
N GLU A 9 -4.06 -20.23 -0.04
CA GLU A 9 -5.19 -21.14 0.25
C GLU A 9 -5.49 -22.08 -0.93
N GLU A 10 -5.22 -21.67 -2.17
CA GLU A 10 -5.24 -22.56 -3.35
C GLU A 10 -4.17 -23.67 -3.26
N PHE A 11 -3.05 -23.39 -2.59
CA PHE A 11 -1.92 -24.31 -2.45
C PHE A 11 -2.23 -25.51 -1.54
N GLU A 12 -3.02 -25.32 -0.47
CA GLU A 12 -3.39 -26.39 0.46
C GLU A 12 -4.41 -27.39 -0.12
N LEU A 13 -5.16 -27.01 -1.16
CA LEU A 13 -6.20 -27.86 -1.75
C LEU A 13 -5.69 -28.84 -2.82
N GLY A 14 -4.43 -28.76 -3.25
CA GLY A 14 -3.81 -29.73 -4.16
C GLY A 14 -4.57 -29.93 -5.49
N LEU A 15 -5.31 -28.92 -5.95
CA LEU A 15 -6.17 -29.01 -7.12
C LEU A 15 -5.35 -29.22 -8.40
N LYS A 16 -5.64 -30.31 -9.10
CA LYS A 16 -4.94 -30.71 -10.34
C LYS A 16 -5.94 -31.11 -11.41
N CYS A 17 -5.62 -30.81 -12.66
CA CYS A 17 -6.44 -31.23 -13.79
C CYS A 17 -6.50 -32.77 -13.87
N ILE A 18 -7.69 -33.36 -13.88
CA ILE A 18 -7.88 -34.83 -14.00
C ILE A 18 -7.40 -35.43 -15.34
N SER A 19 -7.00 -34.60 -16.31
CA SER A 19 -6.55 -35.06 -17.62
C SER A 19 -5.06 -34.92 -17.85
N CYS A 20 -4.47 -33.78 -17.49
CA CYS A 20 -3.04 -33.51 -17.70
C CYS A 20 -2.24 -33.42 -16.39
N HIS A 21 -2.91 -33.52 -15.23
CA HIS A 21 -2.33 -33.37 -13.90
C HIS A 21 -1.61 -32.03 -13.64
N GLY A 22 -1.78 -31.05 -14.53
CA GLY A 22 -1.26 -29.70 -14.34
C GLY A 22 -1.96 -28.97 -13.19
N THR A 23 -1.20 -28.08 -12.55
CA THR A 23 -1.61 -27.25 -11.41
C THR A 23 -1.42 -25.77 -11.75
N GLN A 24 -2.16 -24.89 -11.07
CA GLN A 24 -2.11 -23.43 -11.27
C GLN A 24 -0.82 -22.78 -10.71
N TYR A 25 -0.04 -23.52 -9.91
CA TYR A 25 1.14 -23.04 -9.19
C TYR A 25 2.23 -22.44 -10.11
N PHE A 26 2.54 -23.11 -11.22
CA PHE A 26 3.66 -22.69 -12.07
C PHE A 26 3.28 -21.64 -13.12
N ASN A 27 1.98 -21.43 -13.38
CA ASN A 27 1.54 -20.54 -14.43
C ASN A 27 0.21 -19.86 -14.05
N LYS A 28 0.25 -18.55 -13.85
CA LYS A 28 -0.92 -17.73 -13.50
C LYS A 28 -2.03 -17.73 -14.56
N ASN A 29 -1.70 -18.11 -15.80
CA ASN A 29 -2.69 -18.28 -16.88
C ASN A 29 -3.30 -19.69 -16.91
N PHE A 30 -2.83 -20.61 -16.06
CA PHE A 30 -3.36 -21.96 -15.97
C PHE A 30 -4.61 -21.96 -15.09
N LYS A 31 -5.79 -21.86 -15.73
CA LYS A 31 -7.07 -21.87 -15.03
C LYS A 31 -7.63 -23.28 -14.91
N LEU A 32 -7.92 -23.69 -13.68
CA LEU A 32 -8.71 -24.88 -13.38
C LEU A 32 -10.19 -24.52 -13.31
N LEU A 33 -11.03 -25.39 -13.87
CA LEU A 33 -12.48 -25.28 -13.84
C LEU A 33 -13.05 -26.45 -13.07
N TYR A 34 -14.02 -26.17 -12.19
CA TYR A 34 -14.78 -27.17 -11.47
C TYR A 34 -15.89 -27.72 -12.36
N THR A 35 -16.04 -29.04 -12.32
CA THR A 35 -17.12 -29.75 -13.00
C THR A 35 -18.34 -29.89 -12.09
N SER A 36 -19.52 -30.15 -12.64
CA SER A 36 -20.74 -30.45 -11.88
C SER A 36 -20.59 -31.63 -10.92
N CYS A 37 -19.66 -32.56 -11.20
CA CYS A 37 -19.34 -33.69 -10.34
C CYS A 37 -18.25 -33.40 -9.28
N GLY A 38 -17.78 -32.16 -9.15
CA GLY A 38 -16.81 -31.72 -8.13
C GLY A 38 -15.33 -31.87 -8.52
N HIS A 39 -15.02 -32.57 -9.61
CA HIS A 39 -13.63 -32.72 -10.10
C HIS A 39 -13.18 -31.51 -10.93
N THR A 40 -11.87 -31.33 -11.10
CA THR A 40 -11.31 -30.18 -11.83
C THR A 40 -10.67 -30.54 -13.17
N LEU A 41 -10.86 -29.67 -14.16
CA LEU A 41 -10.26 -29.79 -15.49
C LEU A 41 -9.71 -28.42 -15.91
N CYS A 42 -8.50 -28.37 -16.47
CA CYS A 42 -7.97 -27.08 -16.96
C CYS A 42 -8.71 -26.64 -18.23
N GLN A 43 -8.71 -25.33 -18.47
CA GLN A 43 -9.37 -24.73 -19.63
C GLN A 43 -8.93 -25.38 -20.96
N VAL A 44 -7.64 -25.64 -21.13
CA VAL A 44 -7.08 -26.26 -22.35
C VAL A 44 -7.63 -27.68 -22.54
N CYS A 45 -7.59 -28.52 -21.50
CA CYS A 45 -8.12 -29.89 -21.60
C CYS A 45 -9.64 -29.92 -21.78
N LYS A 46 -10.38 -28.94 -21.24
CA LYS A 46 -11.81 -28.77 -21.50
C LYS A 46 -12.05 -28.51 -22.98
N GLU A 47 -11.35 -27.53 -23.55
CA GLU A 47 -11.50 -27.11 -24.94
C GLU A 47 -11.12 -28.22 -25.91
N GLU A 48 -9.98 -28.88 -25.71
CA GLU A 48 -9.51 -29.99 -26.55
C GLU A 48 -10.50 -31.17 -26.57
N LYS A 49 -11.01 -31.56 -25.40
CA LYS A 49 -11.98 -32.66 -25.32
C LYS A 49 -13.36 -32.29 -25.86
N LEU A 50 -13.81 -31.05 -25.65
CA LEU A 50 -15.11 -30.58 -26.18
C LEU A 50 -15.05 -30.26 -27.67
N ALA A 51 -13.86 -30.05 -28.24
CA ALA A 51 -13.68 -29.84 -29.67
C ALA A 51 -14.01 -31.12 -30.47
N SER A 52 -13.69 -32.30 -29.93
CA SER A 52 -13.94 -33.58 -30.60
C SER A 52 -15.31 -34.19 -30.27
N ARG A 53 -15.91 -33.86 -29.12
CA ARG A 53 -17.17 -34.43 -28.63
C ARG A 53 -18.01 -33.40 -27.89
N THR A 54 -19.32 -33.46 -28.02
CA THR A 54 -20.25 -32.57 -27.30
C THR A 54 -20.43 -32.93 -25.83
N VAL A 55 -20.19 -34.20 -25.48
CA VAL A 55 -20.27 -34.75 -24.14
C VAL A 55 -18.95 -35.45 -23.82
N ILE A 56 -18.42 -35.19 -22.62
CA ILE A 56 -17.20 -35.82 -22.12
C ILE A 56 -17.55 -36.60 -20.86
N GLN A 57 -16.97 -37.78 -20.70
CA GLN A 57 -17.07 -38.52 -19.46
C GLN A 57 -15.95 -38.13 -18.48
N CYS A 58 -16.30 -37.82 -17.24
CA CYS A 58 -15.34 -37.58 -16.17
C CYS A 58 -14.50 -38.84 -15.93
N LYS A 59 -13.17 -38.70 -15.84
CA LYS A 59 -12.26 -39.84 -15.68
C LYS A 59 -12.27 -40.43 -14.26
N GLU A 60 -12.60 -39.64 -13.25
CA GLU A 60 -12.62 -40.08 -11.85
C GLU A 60 -13.94 -40.78 -11.49
N CYS A 61 -15.09 -40.17 -11.83
CA CYS A 61 -16.40 -40.67 -11.42
C CYS A 61 -17.32 -41.13 -12.56
N GLY A 62 -16.91 -41.00 -13.82
CA GLY A 62 -17.72 -41.46 -14.95
C GLY A 62 -18.93 -40.60 -15.32
N SER A 63 -19.13 -39.43 -14.68
CA SER A 63 -20.26 -38.54 -14.98
C SER A 63 -20.16 -37.92 -16.38
N ASN A 64 -21.29 -37.75 -17.06
CA ASN A 64 -21.36 -37.08 -18.36
C ASN A 64 -21.37 -35.55 -18.17
N LEU A 65 -20.40 -34.88 -18.78
CA LEU A 65 -20.15 -33.44 -18.66
C LEU A 65 -20.36 -32.76 -20.02
N MET A 66 -21.16 -31.70 -20.02
CA MET A 66 -21.40 -30.80 -21.14
C MET A 66 -20.68 -29.47 -20.91
N LYS A 67 -20.63 -28.61 -21.94
CA LYS A 67 -20.00 -27.27 -21.85
C LYS A 67 -20.51 -26.42 -20.68
N LYS A 68 -21.79 -26.56 -20.31
CA LYS A 68 -22.46 -25.83 -19.21
C LYS A 68 -22.06 -26.30 -17.81
N ASP A 69 -21.48 -27.50 -17.69
CA ASP A 69 -21.18 -28.13 -16.40
C ASP A 69 -19.81 -27.72 -15.85
N PHE A 70 -19.13 -26.76 -16.50
CA PHE A 70 -17.82 -26.26 -16.08
C PHE A 70 -17.94 -24.82 -15.58
N SER A 71 -17.47 -24.57 -14.36
CA SER A 71 -17.48 -23.27 -13.70
C SER A 71 -16.09 -22.91 -13.15
N GLU A 72 -15.80 -21.62 -13.03
CA GLU A 72 -14.60 -21.15 -12.31
C GLU A 72 -14.78 -21.28 -10.79
N GLN A 73 -16.03 -21.21 -10.31
CA GLN A 73 -16.36 -21.35 -8.88
C GLN A 73 -16.56 -22.81 -8.51
N SER A 74 -16.11 -23.18 -7.31
CA SER A 74 -16.39 -24.48 -6.72
C SER A 74 -17.90 -24.68 -6.48
N ARG A 75 -18.32 -25.92 -6.25
CA ARG A 75 -19.73 -26.21 -5.96
C ARG A 75 -20.18 -25.54 -4.66
N THR A 76 -19.33 -25.62 -3.64
CA THR A 76 -19.57 -24.98 -2.34
C THR A 76 -19.69 -23.46 -2.44
N GLU A 77 -18.89 -22.81 -3.28
CA GLU A 77 -19.03 -21.37 -3.56
C GLU A 77 -20.37 -21.06 -4.25
N GLN A 78 -20.78 -21.88 -5.21
CA GLN A 78 -22.06 -21.67 -5.91
C GLN A 78 -23.25 -21.85 -4.98
N ASP A 79 -23.21 -22.87 -4.13
CA ASP A 79 -24.25 -23.13 -3.13
C ASP A 79 -24.31 -21.95 -2.14
N TYR A 80 -23.18 -21.49 -1.64
CA TYR A 80 -23.09 -20.31 -0.77
C TYR A 80 -23.60 -19.01 -1.44
N ASP A 81 -23.25 -18.78 -2.71
CA ASP A 81 -23.78 -17.65 -3.50
C ASP A 81 -25.30 -17.74 -3.67
N SER A 82 -25.84 -18.96 -3.78
CA SER A 82 -27.28 -19.21 -3.85
C SER A 82 -27.97 -18.90 -2.52
N ASP A 83 -27.37 -19.29 -1.40
CA ASP A 83 -27.87 -19.02 -0.05
C ASP A 83 -27.90 -17.53 0.24
N ILE A 84 -26.83 -16.81 -0.12
CA ILE A 84 -26.77 -15.34 0.00
C ILE A 84 -27.91 -14.70 -0.80
N LYS A 85 -28.17 -15.16 -2.03
CA LYS A 85 -29.24 -14.61 -2.87
C LYS A 85 -30.61 -14.85 -2.25
N ILE A 86 -30.86 -16.06 -1.75
CA ILE A 86 -32.11 -16.42 -1.06
C ILE A 86 -32.30 -15.55 0.18
N ARG A 87 -31.29 -15.49 1.05
CA ARG A 87 -31.30 -14.69 2.28
C ARG A 87 -31.53 -13.21 1.97
N ALA A 88 -30.84 -12.64 0.99
CA ALA A 88 -31.03 -11.27 0.57
C ALA A 88 -32.44 -11.01 0.00
N ARG A 89 -33.04 -11.99 -0.69
CA ARG A 89 -34.42 -11.91 -1.19
C ARG A 89 -35.42 -11.88 -0.03
N VAL A 90 -35.28 -12.78 0.94
CA VAL A 90 -36.18 -12.86 2.10
C VAL A 90 -36.05 -11.62 2.97
N LEU A 91 -34.84 -11.20 3.34
CA LEU A 91 -34.59 -10.02 4.19
C LEU A 91 -35.02 -8.69 3.56
N LYS A 92 -35.20 -8.62 2.23
CA LYS A 92 -35.82 -7.46 1.58
C LYS A 92 -37.31 -7.34 1.90
N VAL A 93 -37.99 -8.46 2.10
CA VAL A 93 -39.42 -8.53 2.46
C VAL A 93 -39.59 -8.47 3.96
N PHE A 94 -38.78 -9.23 4.70
CA PHE A 94 -38.79 -9.30 6.16
C PHE A 94 -37.81 -8.28 6.76
N ASN A 95 -38.11 -7.00 6.59
CA ASN A 95 -37.22 -5.89 6.94
C ASN A 95 -37.62 -5.12 8.21
N LYS A 96 -38.34 -5.76 9.14
CA LYS A 96 -38.58 -5.17 10.46
C LYS A 96 -37.29 -5.11 11.28
N GLN A 97 -37.10 -4.02 12.00
CA GLN A 97 -35.96 -3.82 12.89
C GLN A 97 -36.38 -4.01 14.35
N ARG A 98 -35.39 -4.04 15.25
CA ARG A 98 -35.66 -4.23 16.67
C ARG A 98 -36.61 -3.18 17.25
N ASP A 99 -36.50 -1.94 16.78
CA ASP A 99 -37.35 -0.81 17.22
C ASP A 99 -38.84 -0.99 16.85
N ASP A 100 -39.18 -1.92 15.94
CA ASP A 100 -40.56 -2.19 15.51
C ASP A 100 -41.32 -3.10 16.51
N PHE A 101 -40.67 -3.61 17.55
CA PHE A 101 -41.22 -4.58 18.50
C PHE A 101 -41.25 -4.04 19.93
N LYS A 102 -42.21 -4.52 20.73
CA LYS A 102 -42.38 -4.05 22.11
C LYS A 102 -41.45 -4.76 23.10
N SER A 103 -41.04 -5.99 22.78
CA SER A 103 -40.18 -6.81 23.64
C SER A 103 -39.10 -7.52 22.83
N ASP A 104 -37.99 -7.89 23.49
CA ASP A 104 -36.95 -8.76 22.92
C ASP A 104 -37.53 -10.07 22.42
N ALA A 105 -38.42 -10.70 23.20
CA ALA A 105 -39.00 -12.01 22.88
C ALA A 105 -39.80 -12.00 21.57
N GLU A 106 -40.55 -10.93 21.28
CA GLU A 106 -41.26 -10.79 20.00
C GLU A 106 -40.30 -10.64 18.81
N PHE A 107 -39.20 -9.93 19.01
CA PHE A 107 -38.17 -9.74 17.99
C PHE A 107 -37.39 -11.04 17.72
N ASP A 108 -37.08 -11.79 18.77
CA ASP A 108 -36.37 -13.07 18.66
C ASP A 108 -37.25 -14.09 17.94
N ALA A 109 -38.53 -14.21 18.31
CA ALA A 109 -39.49 -15.09 17.63
C ALA A 109 -39.69 -14.72 16.15
N TYR A 110 -39.70 -13.42 15.83
CA TYR A 110 -39.72 -12.97 14.43
C TYR A 110 -38.44 -13.34 13.69
N THR A 111 -37.29 -13.20 14.32
CA THR A 111 -35.99 -13.55 13.70
C THR A 111 -35.90 -15.04 13.44
N GLU A 112 -36.30 -15.87 14.40
CA GLU A 112 -36.39 -17.32 14.26
C GLU A 112 -37.31 -17.71 13.09
N GLN A 113 -38.51 -17.13 13.02
CA GLN A 113 -39.43 -17.36 11.90
C GLN A 113 -38.81 -17.00 10.54
N VAL A 114 -38.02 -15.92 10.46
CA VAL A 114 -37.35 -15.52 9.22
C VAL A 114 -36.24 -16.51 8.85
N GLU A 115 -35.49 -17.01 9.84
CA GLU A 115 -34.46 -18.04 9.61
C GLU A 115 -35.08 -19.36 9.17
N ASP A 116 -36.22 -19.79 9.73
CA ASP A 116 -36.94 -20.98 9.27
C ASP A 116 -37.36 -20.86 7.81
N ILE A 117 -37.87 -19.69 7.40
CA ILE A 117 -38.23 -19.41 6.00
C ILE A 117 -37.00 -19.50 5.09
N ILE A 118 -35.85 -18.96 5.54
CA ILE A 118 -34.60 -19.02 4.77
C ILE A 118 -34.13 -20.47 4.66
N PHE A 119 -34.11 -21.20 5.77
CA PHE A 119 -33.68 -22.59 5.84
C PHE A 119 -34.51 -23.48 4.90
N ASN A 120 -35.84 -23.36 4.96
CA ASN A 120 -36.74 -24.08 4.07
C ASN A 120 -36.45 -23.81 2.59
N LEU A 121 -36.15 -22.55 2.24
CA LEU A 121 -35.83 -22.20 0.85
C LEU A 121 -34.45 -22.69 0.39
N VAL A 122 -33.46 -22.72 1.28
CA VAL A 122 -32.10 -23.20 1.00
C VAL A 122 -32.10 -24.73 0.83
N GLU A 123 -32.71 -25.45 1.78
CA GLU A 123 -32.77 -26.91 1.76
C GLU A 123 -33.84 -27.46 0.82
N GLY A 124 -34.71 -26.60 0.28
CA GLY A 124 -35.78 -27.01 -0.63
C GLY A 124 -36.96 -27.71 0.05
N ILE A 125 -37.20 -27.43 1.33
CA ILE A 125 -38.30 -27.99 2.13
C ILE A 125 -39.54 -27.12 1.94
N ASP A 126 -40.67 -27.72 1.54
CA ASP A 126 -41.98 -27.06 1.41
C ASP A 126 -41.93 -25.68 0.71
N VAL A 127 -41.17 -25.62 -0.38
CA VAL A 127 -40.89 -24.36 -1.11
C VAL A 127 -42.17 -23.64 -1.50
N GLN A 128 -43.18 -24.36 -1.99
CA GLN A 128 -44.45 -23.76 -2.42
C GLN A 128 -45.21 -23.08 -1.27
N GLU A 129 -45.28 -23.74 -0.11
CA GLU A 129 -45.94 -23.19 1.07
C GLU A 129 -45.16 -21.98 1.61
N THR A 130 -43.84 -22.12 1.68
CA THR A 130 -42.96 -21.04 2.13
C THR A 130 -43.06 -19.82 1.22
N GLU A 131 -43.12 -20.00 -0.09
CA GLU A 131 -43.32 -18.91 -1.04
C GLU A 131 -44.72 -18.27 -0.92
N ALA A 132 -45.76 -19.05 -0.66
CA ALA A 132 -47.10 -18.53 -0.37
C ALA A 132 -47.08 -17.63 0.88
N LYS A 133 -46.44 -18.07 1.97
CA LYS A 133 -46.24 -17.29 3.20
C LYS A 133 -45.51 -15.97 2.93
N ILE A 134 -44.44 -16.00 2.14
CA ILE A 134 -43.69 -14.79 1.76
C ILE A 134 -44.58 -13.82 0.98
N ASN A 135 -45.38 -14.33 0.03
CA ASN A 135 -46.26 -13.50 -0.79
C ASN A 135 -47.39 -12.87 0.01
N ASP A 136 -48.00 -13.63 0.92
CA ASP A 136 -49.04 -13.11 1.82
C ASP A 136 -48.48 -12.04 2.76
N TYR A 137 -47.32 -12.30 3.37
CA TYR A 137 -46.64 -11.32 4.21
C TYR A 137 -46.32 -10.04 3.43
N LYS A 138 -45.79 -10.18 2.21
CA LYS A 138 -45.47 -9.05 1.32
C LYS A 138 -46.72 -8.24 0.96
N ARG A 139 -47.86 -8.88 0.73
CA ARG A 139 -49.14 -8.22 0.43
C ARG A 139 -49.64 -7.41 1.63
N ILE A 140 -49.65 -8.02 2.81
CA ILE A 140 -50.16 -7.40 4.05
C ILE A 140 -49.24 -6.25 4.50
N ASN A 141 -47.92 -6.45 4.46
CA ASN A 141 -46.93 -5.52 5.00
C ASN A 141 -46.34 -4.55 3.96
N LYS A 142 -46.90 -4.48 2.75
CA LYS A 142 -46.33 -3.70 1.62
C LYS A 142 -45.92 -2.28 2.01
N ARG A 143 -46.76 -1.58 2.78
CA ARG A 143 -46.50 -0.20 3.22
C ARG A 143 -45.32 -0.13 4.19
N ASN A 144 -45.30 -0.97 5.21
CA ASN A 144 -44.22 -1.02 6.20
C ASN A 144 -42.90 -1.41 5.55
N ILE A 145 -42.93 -2.40 4.64
CA ILE A 145 -41.74 -2.81 3.87
C ILE A 145 -41.15 -1.63 3.11
N SER A 146 -41.99 -0.84 2.43
CA SER A 146 -41.54 0.32 1.68
C SER A 146 -40.89 1.38 2.60
N ILE A 147 -41.52 1.70 3.73
CA ILE A 147 -41.02 2.69 4.70
C ILE A 147 -39.68 2.24 5.29
N ASN A 148 -39.59 0.98 5.72
CA ASN A 148 -38.35 0.43 6.28
C ASN A 148 -37.23 0.38 5.24
N SER A 149 -37.57 0.10 3.98
CA SER A 149 -36.61 0.12 2.88
C SER A 149 -36.07 1.53 2.61
N THR A 150 -36.92 2.56 2.63
CA THR A 150 -36.47 3.95 2.42
C THR A 150 -35.63 4.43 3.60
N LYS A 151 -36.04 4.15 4.84
CA LYS A 151 -35.28 4.48 6.05
C LYS A 151 -33.88 3.86 6.02
N LYS A 152 -33.79 2.56 5.70
CA LYS A 152 -32.50 1.86 5.59
C LYS A 152 -31.61 2.44 4.50
N GLU A 153 -32.19 2.87 3.38
CA GLU A 153 -31.44 3.52 2.30
C GLU A 153 -30.90 4.88 2.71
N GLU A 154 -31.69 5.69 3.41
CA GLU A 154 -31.28 6.99 3.96
C GLU A 154 -30.16 6.83 4.99
N GLU A 155 -30.29 5.88 5.93
CA GLU A 155 -29.24 5.55 6.89
C GLU A 155 -27.94 5.13 6.20
N ARG A 156 -28.03 4.33 5.13
CA ARG A 156 -26.87 3.91 4.33
C ARG A 156 -26.20 5.09 3.66
N LYS A 157 -26.98 6.01 3.07
CA LYS A 157 -26.46 7.24 2.46
C LYS A 157 -25.78 8.14 3.49
N GLN A 158 -26.39 8.34 4.65
CA GLN A 158 -25.81 9.12 5.74
C GLN A 158 -24.48 8.52 6.23
N LYS A 159 -24.41 7.20 6.41
CA LYS A 159 -23.16 6.52 6.78
C LYS A 159 -22.09 6.71 5.71
N PHE A 160 -22.45 6.62 4.43
CA PHE A 160 -21.52 6.82 3.34
C PHE A 160 -20.98 8.26 3.27
N VAL A 161 -21.85 9.26 3.49
CA VAL A 161 -21.43 10.67 3.58
C VAL A 161 -20.44 10.86 4.74
N LYS A 162 -20.76 10.34 5.93
CA LYS A 162 -19.85 10.41 7.09
C LYS A 162 -18.49 9.76 6.84
N VAL A 163 -18.46 8.60 6.18
CA VAL A 163 -17.19 7.94 5.81
C VAL A 163 -16.37 8.83 4.86
N LYS A 164 -17.02 9.44 3.86
CA LYS A 164 -16.35 10.37 2.95
C LYS A 164 -15.84 11.62 3.66
N GLU A 165 -16.63 12.18 4.56
CA GLU A 165 -16.23 13.34 5.37
C GLU A 165 -14.98 12.99 6.20
N ASN A 166 -15.00 11.85 6.89
CA ASN A 166 -13.86 11.37 7.66
C ASN A 166 -12.62 11.11 6.80
N ASP A 167 -12.79 10.57 5.58
CA ASP A 167 -11.67 10.38 4.64
C ASP A 167 -11.07 11.72 4.20
N ILE A 168 -11.89 12.77 4.04
CA ILE A 168 -11.42 14.12 3.70
C ILE A 168 -10.68 14.72 4.89
N THR A 169 -11.26 14.68 6.10
CA THR A 169 -10.61 15.22 7.29
C THR A 169 -9.27 14.54 7.56
N LEU A 170 -9.21 13.20 7.43
CA LEU A 170 -7.97 12.45 7.61
C LEU A 170 -6.89 12.84 6.58
N ARG A 171 -7.29 13.13 5.34
CA ARG A 171 -6.36 13.63 4.31
C ARG A 171 -5.84 15.02 4.62
N GLU A 172 -6.72 15.90 5.12
CA GLU A 172 -6.36 17.26 5.53
C GLU A 172 -5.38 17.19 6.72
N GLU A 173 -5.69 16.40 7.74
CA GLU A 173 -4.85 16.17 8.92
C GLU A 173 -3.47 15.63 8.53
N ASN A 174 -3.42 14.64 7.64
CA ASN A 174 -2.15 14.12 7.13
C ASN A 174 -1.34 15.17 6.36
N ARG A 175 -2.00 16.01 5.54
CA ARG A 175 -1.32 17.11 4.83
C ARG A 175 -0.71 18.10 5.83
N MET A 176 -1.50 18.56 6.80
CA MET A 176 -1.04 19.49 7.83
C MET A 176 0.12 18.91 8.64
N PHE A 177 0.10 17.61 8.92
CA PHE A 177 1.19 16.92 9.61
C PHE A 177 2.50 17.01 8.81
N TYR A 178 2.49 16.66 7.52
CA TYR A 178 3.69 16.76 6.67
C TYR A 178 4.20 18.19 6.54
N GLU A 179 3.31 19.16 6.33
CA GLU A 179 3.70 20.59 6.25
C GLU A 179 4.35 21.06 7.56
N SER A 180 3.83 20.64 8.72
CA SER A 180 4.39 20.99 10.04
C SER A 180 5.75 20.35 10.34
N GLU A 181 6.08 19.22 9.72
CA GLU A 181 7.41 18.58 9.83
C GLU A 181 8.43 19.25 8.89
N GLU A 182 8.02 19.70 7.71
CA GLU A 182 8.91 20.32 6.72
C GLU A 182 9.38 21.73 7.12
N GLU A 183 8.49 22.58 7.65
CA GLU A 183 8.81 23.97 8.06
C GLU A 183 10.06 24.10 8.96
N PRO A 184 10.19 23.39 10.10
CA PRO A 184 11.37 23.49 10.96
C PRO A 184 12.62 22.89 10.33
N GLU A 185 12.49 21.94 9.40
CA GLU A 185 13.62 21.36 8.68
C GLU A 185 14.17 22.35 7.64
N GLU A 186 13.29 23.07 6.95
CA GLU A 186 13.67 24.14 6.02
C GLU A 186 14.31 25.33 6.75
N GLU A 187 13.77 25.75 7.89
CA GLU A 187 14.35 26.84 8.69
C GLU A 187 15.76 26.48 9.18
N LYS A 188 15.96 25.25 9.68
CA LYS A 188 17.30 24.75 10.03
C LYS A 188 18.24 24.80 8.84
N LYS A 189 17.83 24.30 7.67
CA LYS A 189 18.63 24.35 6.43
C LYS A 189 18.98 25.78 6.03
N GLN A 190 18.05 26.74 6.16
CA GLN A 190 18.32 28.15 5.86
C GLN A 190 19.30 28.78 6.86
N THR A 191 19.15 28.50 8.16
CA THR A 191 20.07 29.00 9.20
C THR A 191 21.48 28.43 9.07
N GLU A 192 21.61 27.16 8.68
CA GLU A 192 22.91 26.54 8.40
C GLU A 192 23.58 27.16 7.17
N LYS A 193 22.81 27.44 6.10
CA LYS A 193 23.31 28.13 4.90
C LYS A 193 23.79 29.55 5.22
N SER A 194 23.00 30.35 5.94
CA SER A 194 23.39 31.72 6.30
C SER A 194 24.61 31.74 7.21
N LYS A 195 24.70 30.80 8.16
CA LYS A 195 25.90 30.63 9.00
C LYS A 195 27.14 30.29 8.16
N PHE A 196 27.00 29.41 7.16
CA PHE A 196 28.10 29.04 6.26
C PHE A 196 28.57 30.24 5.42
N GLU A 197 27.65 31.05 4.89
CA GLU A 197 27.97 32.27 4.14
C GLU A 197 28.72 33.29 5.01
N LEU A 198 28.27 33.53 6.25
CA LEU A 198 28.94 34.41 7.19
C LEU A 198 30.35 33.92 7.56
N MET A 199 30.53 32.61 7.74
CA MET A 199 31.86 32.02 7.99
C MET A 199 32.79 32.19 6.79
N ALA A 200 32.28 32.06 5.56
CA ALA A 200 33.06 32.28 4.34
C ALA A 200 33.48 33.75 4.19
N GLU A 201 32.62 34.70 4.53
CA GLU A 201 32.95 36.13 4.50
C GLU A 201 33.96 36.52 5.60
N GLN A 202 33.82 35.98 6.81
CA GLN A 202 34.81 36.15 7.88
C GLN A 202 36.18 35.60 7.48
N ALA A 203 36.24 34.40 6.88
CA ALA A 203 37.50 33.81 6.43
C ALA A 203 38.21 34.68 5.36
N LYS A 204 37.46 35.34 4.46
CA LYS A 204 38.02 36.30 3.50
C LYS A 204 38.63 37.50 4.20
N LEU A 205 37.91 38.12 5.12
CA LEU A 205 38.40 39.27 5.90
C LEU A 205 39.65 38.91 6.72
N GLU A 206 39.67 37.72 7.34
CA GLU A 206 40.83 37.22 8.08
C GLU A 206 42.04 37.01 7.15
N SER A 207 41.82 36.47 5.94
CA SER A 207 42.89 36.30 4.96
C SER A 207 43.49 37.64 4.49
N GLU A 208 42.64 38.64 4.23
CA GLU A 208 43.08 39.99 3.87
C GLU A 208 43.83 40.68 5.01
N GLN A 209 43.36 40.51 6.26
CA GLN A 209 44.03 41.03 7.44
C GLN A 209 45.36 40.32 7.68
N GLN A 210 45.45 39.02 7.41
CA GLN A 210 46.68 38.25 7.51
C GLN A 210 47.69 38.69 6.45
N GLU A 211 47.26 38.93 5.21
CA GLU A 211 48.11 39.53 4.17
C GLU A 211 48.61 40.92 4.56
N PHE A 212 47.73 41.79 5.07
CA PHE A 212 48.09 43.12 5.52
C PHE A 212 49.12 43.08 6.67
N ASN A 213 48.90 42.20 7.65
CA ASN A 213 49.84 41.98 8.76
C ASN A 213 51.18 41.45 8.28
N SER A 214 51.20 40.51 7.32
CA SER A 214 52.43 40.04 6.69
C SER A 214 53.17 41.17 5.98
N ARG A 215 52.49 42.01 5.21
CA ARG A 215 53.11 43.18 4.53
C ARG A 215 53.72 44.17 5.53
N LEU A 216 53.00 44.50 6.60
CA LEU A 216 53.50 45.34 7.70
C LEU A 216 54.75 44.72 8.36
N PHE A 217 54.74 43.41 8.58
CA PHE A 217 55.87 42.69 9.17
C PHE A 217 57.12 42.77 8.28
N PHE A 218 57.00 42.54 6.97
CA PHE A 218 58.12 42.67 6.02
C PHE A 218 58.67 44.10 5.96
N HIS A 219 57.80 45.12 5.90
CA HIS A 219 58.21 46.52 5.92
C HIS A 219 58.96 46.88 7.22
N LYS A 220 58.55 46.31 8.36
CA LYS A 220 59.24 46.50 9.65
C LYS A 220 60.62 45.86 9.68
N ILE A 221 60.80 44.68 9.07
CA ILE A 221 62.12 44.05 8.89
C ILE A 221 63.04 44.94 8.03
N ASP A 222 62.54 45.45 6.91
CA ASP A 222 63.32 46.31 6.00
C ASP A 222 63.75 47.63 6.66
N SER A 223 62.86 48.22 7.48
CA SER A 223 63.15 49.46 8.23
C SER A 223 64.22 49.30 9.31
N LEU A 224 64.42 48.09 9.84
CA LEU A 224 65.42 47.79 10.87
C LEU A 224 66.85 47.62 10.33
N LYS A 225 67.06 47.74 9.00
CA LYS A 225 68.38 47.59 8.34
C LYS A 225 69.25 46.48 8.97
N LEU A 226 68.68 45.29 9.17
CA LEU A 226 69.39 44.08 9.58
C LEU A 226 69.79 43.30 8.31
N PRO A 227 70.95 43.56 7.66
CA PRO A 227 71.20 43.11 6.30
C PRO A 227 71.79 41.70 6.25
N GLN A 228 71.81 40.94 7.35
CA GLN A 228 72.46 39.62 7.42
C GLN A 228 71.72 38.57 8.28
N VAL A 229 70.37 38.60 8.32
CA VAL A 229 69.59 37.47 8.89
C VAL A 229 68.47 36.96 7.97
N ALA A 230 68.29 37.54 6.78
CA ALA A 230 67.30 37.07 5.80
C ALA A 230 67.66 35.73 5.11
N GLN A 231 68.87 35.19 5.31
CA GLN A 231 69.25 33.84 4.84
C GLN A 231 69.16 32.75 5.93
N LYS A 232 68.59 33.04 7.10
CA LYS A 232 68.32 32.04 8.16
C LYS A 232 66.94 32.16 8.81
N LEU A 233 65.93 32.50 8.01
CA LEU A 233 64.53 32.41 8.45
C LEU A 233 63.85 31.29 7.65
N ASP A 234 63.60 30.18 8.33
CA ASP A 234 62.86 29.04 7.78
C ASP A 234 61.41 29.47 7.48
N PRO A 235 60.94 29.42 6.22
CA PRO A 235 59.57 29.78 5.86
C PRO A 235 58.50 28.98 6.63
N ARG A 236 58.86 27.82 7.20
CA ARG A 236 57.98 26.98 8.02
C ARG A 236 57.55 27.64 9.33
N ARG A 237 58.20 28.71 9.77
CA ARG A 237 57.88 29.41 11.02
C ARG A 237 56.58 30.21 10.96
N TYR A 238 56.10 30.53 9.75
CA TYR A 238 54.84 31.28 9.51
C TYR A 238 53.67 30.41 9.03
N LEU A 239 53.87 29.09 8.96
CA LEU A 239 52.81 28.13 8.65
C LEU A 239 51.99 27.80 9.90
N SER A 240 50.67 27.67 9.76
CA SER A 240 49.79 27.09 10.78
C SER A 240 50.18 25.62 11.07
N GLU A 241 49.77 25.06 12.22
CA GLU A 241 50.12 23.66 12.56
C GLU A 241 49.71 22.67 11.48
N SER A 242 48.53 22.86 10.87
CA SER A 242 48.03 22.06 9.74
C SER A 242 48.93 22.16 8.50
N GLN A 243 49.42 23.36 8.18
CA GLN A 243 50.30 23.57 7.04
C GLN A 243 51.72 22.97 7.25
N ARG A 244 52.21 22.93 8.50
CA ARG A 244 53.48 22.26 8.83
C ARG A 244 53.41 20.75 8.67
N GLU A 245 52.29 20.14 9.01
CA GLU A 245 52.06 18.70 8.81
C GLU A 245 52.06 18.31 7.33
N MET A 246 51.40 19.09 6.47
CA MET A 246 51.39 18.84 5.02
C MET A 246 52.79 19.01 4.40
N ALA A 247 53.53 20.05 4.78
CA ALA A 247 54.89 20.29 4.27
C ALA A 247 55.89 19.19 4.69
N LYS A 248 55.73 18.59 5.88
CA LYS A 248 56.56 17.45 6.33
C LYS A 248 56.31 16.18 5.52
N LYS A 249 55.09 15.96 5.03
CA LYS A 249 54.76 14.81 4.17
C LYS A 249 55.35 14.92 2.75
N ALA A 250 55.66 16.13 2.31
CA ALA A 250 56.17 16.42 0.96
C ALA A 250 57.73 16.48 0.85
N SER A 251 58.46 15.99 1.86
CA SER A 251 59.93 16.09 1.96
C SER A 251 60.67 15.27 0.89
N GLY A 252 60.76 15.83 -0.31
CA GLY A 252 61.52 15.29 -1.44
C GLY A 252 61.52 16.17 -2.68
N HIS A 253 60.74 17.26 -2.72
CA HIS A 253 60.63 18.16 -3.88
C HIS A 253 61.02 19.60 -3.52
N ASN A 254 61.67 20.28 -4.47
CA ASN A 254 62.29 21.59 -4.32
C ASN A 254 61.29 22.67 -3.85
N ASN A 255 61.67 23.47 -2.85
CA ASN A 255 60.78 24.37 -2.08
C ASN A 255 60.05 25.42 -2.93
N LYS A 256 60.56 25.77 -4.11
CA LYS A 256 59.89 26.68 -5.05
C LYS A 256 58.63 26.06 -5.67
N TRP A 257 58.64 24.76 -5.94
CA TRP A 257 57.53 24.04 -6.59
C TRP A 257 56.34 23.82 -5.64
N VAL A 258 56.60 23.65 -4.35
CA VAL A 258 55.56 23.48 -3.31
C VAL A 258 54.81 24.79 -3.05
N LEU A 259 55.49 25.94 -3.15
CA LEU A 259 54.87 27.27 -3.02
C LEU A 259 53.97 27.62 -4.21
N ASP A 260 54.40 27.37 -5.44
CA ASP A 260 53.58 27.66 -6.64
C ASP A 260 52.31 26.77 -6.70
N ARG A 261 52.39 25.52 -6.22
CA ARG A 261 51.24 24.61 -6.19
C ARG A 261 50.23 24.93 -5.07
N SER A 262 50.71 25.39 -3.91
CA SER A 262 49.84 25.78 -2.80
C SER A 262 49.01 27.04 -3.12
N ILE A 263 49.56 27.95 -3.94
CA ILE A 263 48.83 29.14 -4.43
C ILE A 263 47.81 28.75 -5.51
N SER A 264 48.12 27.75 -6.35
CA SER A 264 47.21 27.27 -7.39
C SER A 264 46.05 26.41 -6.85
N GLU A 265 46.24 25.67 -5.76
CA GLU A 265 45.18 24.85 -5.14
C GLU A 265 44.25 25.67 -4.22
N MET A 266 44.53 26.96 -3.98
CA MET A 266 43.64 27.92 -3.30
C MET A 266 42.79 28.77 -4.27
N ALA A 267 43.01 28.64 -5.58
CA ALA A 267 42.26 29.33 -6.63
C ALA A 267 41.14 28.47 -7.27
N HIS A 268 40.85 27.31 -6.68
CA HIS A 268 39.73 26.42 -6.99
C HIS A 268 39.10 25.93 -5.68
#